data_AF-A0A800N831-F1
#
_entry.id   AF-A0A800N831-F1
#
_cell.length_a   1.000
_cell.length_b   1.000
_cell.length_c   1.000
_cell.angle_alpha   90.00
_cell.angle_beta   90.00
_cell.angle_gamma   90.00
#
_symmetry.space_group_name_H-M   'P 1'
#
loop_
_entity.id
_entity.type
_entity.pdbx_description
1 polymer ?
#
loop_
_entity_poly.entity_id
_entity_poly.type
_entity_poly.pdbx_seq_one_letter_code
_entity_poly.pdbx_strand_id
1 'polypeptide(L)'
;MLRNDGAFFVRNKHLQGWLSESDLNGLRWMDEKTVRSPLWIVEDDQPIVSIVLEKPKIKITPVIHNEQVIYNINIVVQAGINEKLKEMLMTFSNVQNLTMLIVLKLTDSLSKNEREAVHM
;
A
#
# COMPACT_ATOMS: atom_id res chain seq x y z
N MET A 1 -17.58 3.40 18.78
CA MET A 1 -17.32 4.15 17.53
C MET A 1 -17.53 3.18 16.37
N LEU A 2 -18.20 3.59 15.30
CA LEU A 2 -18.38 2.75 14.11
C LEU A 2 -17.11 2.84 13.25
N ARG A 3 -16.54 1.69 12.86
CA ARG A 3 -15.33 1.57 12.03
C ARG A 3 -15.55 0.44 11.03
N ASN A 4 -15.04 0.59 9.80
CA ASN A 4 -14.96 -0.51 8.85
C ASN A 4 -13.87 -1.48 9.30
N ASP A 5 -14.19 -2.74 9.51
CA ASP A 5 -13.27 -3.79 9.99
C ASP A 5 -12.77 -4.73 8.88
N GLY A 6 -13.28 -4.56 7.66
CA GLY A 6 -12.92 -5.37 6.51
C GLY A 6 -13.86 -5.19 5.33
N ALA A 7 -13.80 -6.15 4.39
CA ALA A 7 -14.67 -6.22 3.23
C ALA A 7 -14.96 -7.67 2.86
N PHE A 8 -16.15 -7.93 2.33
CA PHE A 8 -16.51 -9.22 1.76
C PHE A 8 -16.19 -9.26 0.26
N PHE A 9 -15.55 -10.34 -0.19
CA PHE A 9 -15.34 -10.60 -1.60
C PHE A 9 -16.51 -11.41 -2.15
N VAL A 10 -17.22 -10.86 -3.14
CA VAL A 10 -18.40 -11.49 -3.75
C VAL A 10 -18.18 -11.64 -5.25
N ARG A 11 -18.40 -12.85 -5.77
CA ARG A 11 -18.30 -13.17 -7.19
C ARG A 11 -19.53 -13.96 -7.61
N ASN A 12 -20.13 -13.59 -8.74
CA ASN A 12 -21.32 -14.26 -9.29
C ASN A 12 -22.47 -14.42 -8.26
N LYS A 13 -22.68 -13.40 -7.41
CA LYS A 13 -23.66 -13.41 -6.30
C LYS A 13 -23.37 -14.41 -5.17
N HIS A 14 -22.18 -14.99 -5.14
CA HIS A 14 -21.74 -15.87 -4.06
C HIS A 14 -20.63 -15.21 -3.24
N LEU A 15 -20.76 -15.27 -1.91
CA LEU A 15 -19.72 -14.89 -0.99
C LEU A 15 -18.52 -15.84 -1.17
N GLN A 16 -17.34 -15.27 -1.44
CA GLN A 16 -16.11 -16.02 -1.65
C GLN A 16 -15.19 -15.97 -0.42
N GLY A 17 -15.30 -14.92 0.39
CA GLY A 17 -14.47 -14.75 1.57
C GLY A 17 -14.62 -13.36 2.20
N TRP A 18 -13.87 -13.15 3.27
CA TRP A 18 -13.75 -11.90 3.99
C TRP A 18 -12.28 -11.51 4.08
N LEU A 19 -12.01 -10.23 3.85
CA LEU A 19 -10.70 -9.60 3.99
C LEU A 19 -10.78 -8.66 5.17
N SER A 20 -9.88 -8.81 6.12
CA SER A 20 -9.76 -7.87 7.23
C SER A 20 -9.29 -6.50 6.72
N GLU A 21 -9.47 -5.46 7.52
CA GLU A 21 -8.93 -4.13 7.22
C GLU A 21 -7.42 -4.18 6.91
N SER A 22 -6.65 -5.06 7.57
CA SER A 22 -5.22 -5.19 7.29
C SER A 22 -4.91 -5.76 5.91
N ASP A 23 -5.75 -6.64 5.40
CA ASP A 23 -5.57 -7.31 4.09
C ASP A 23 -5.94 -6.34 2.95
N LEU A 24 -6.77 -5.34 3.25
CA LEU A 24 -7.17 -4.30 2.31
C LEU A 24 -6.11 -3.20 2.13
N ASN A 25 -5.07 -3.15 2.98
CA ASN A 25 -4.08 -2.08 2.94
C ASN A 25 -3.32 -2.00 1.60
N GLY A 26 -3.02 -3.15 0.99
CA GLY A 26 -2.37 -3.20 -0.32
C GLY A 26 -3.28 -2.83 -1.48
N LEU A 27 -4.59 -3.10 -1.34
CA LEU A 27 -5.57 -2.97 -2.43
C LEU A 27 -5.70 -1.55 -2.95
N ARG A 28 -5.57 -0.55 -2.06
CA ARG A 28 -5.63 0.87 -2.43
C ARG A 28 -4.56 1.30 -3.43
N TRP A 29 -3.42 0.61 -3.48
CA TRP A 29 -2.34 0.90 -4.44
C TRP A 29 -2.61 0.27 -5.80
N MET A 30 -3.55 -0.66 -5.85
CA MET A 30 -4.01 -1.36 -7.05
C MET A 30 -5.27 -0.70 -7.67
N ASP A 31 -5.73 0.41 -7.12
CA ASP A 31 -6.86 1.19 -7.64
C ASP A 31 -6.41 2.58 -8.11
N GLU A 32 -6.45 2.81 -9.43
CA GLU A 32 -6.12 4.12 -10.04
C GLU A 32 -7.08 5.24 -9.61
N LYS A 33 -8.25 4.90 -9.04
CA LYS A 33 -9.22 5.87 -8.50
C LYS A 33 -8.89 6.33 -7.09
N THR A 34 -7.86 5.76 -6.44
CA THR A 34 -7.42 6.23 -5.13
C THR A 34 -6.96 7.69 -5.22
N VAL A 35 -7.81 8.58 -4.67
CA VAL A 35 -7.59 10.04 -4.74
C VAL A 35 -6.45 10.46 -3.82
N ARG A 36 -6.56 10.09 -2.54
CA ARG A 36 -5.64 10.54 -1.50
C ARG A 36 -5.53 9.49 -0.42
N SER A 37 -4.30 9.23 -0.02
CA SER A 37 -3.98 8.09 0.81
C SER A 37 -2.94 8.49 1.87
N PRO A 38 -3.33 8.65 3.14
CA PRO A 38 -2.36 8.96 4.18
C PRO A 38 -1.51 7.73 4.52
N LEU A 39 -0.26 7.99 4.87
CA LEU A 39 0.74 7.06 5.34
C LEU A 39 1.51 7.70 6.50
N TRP A 40 1.46 7.07 7.67
CA TRP A 40 2.22 7.53 8.83
C TRP A 40 3.59 6.87 8.85
N ILE A 41 4.64 7.69 8.97
CA ILE A 41 5.98 7.23 9.29
C ILE A 41 6.15 7.33 10.80
N VAL A 42 6.53 6.21 11.41
CA VAL A 42 6.63 6.04 12.85
C VAL A 42 8.09 5.73 13.20
N GLU A 43 8.62 6.41 14.21
CA GLU A 43 9.95 6.22 14.79
C GLU A 43 9.76 6.15 16.32
N ASP A 44 10.36 5.15 16.97
CA ASP A 44 10.20 4.91 18.42
C ASP A 44 8.73 4.91 18.90
N ASP A 45 7.87 4.21 18.14
CA ASP A 45 6.42 4.12 18.35
C ASP A 45 5.66 5.47 18.32
N GLN A 46 6.31 6.55 17.85
CA GLN A 46 5.71 7.87 17.68
C GLN A 46 5.64 8.26 16.20
N PRO A 47 4.48 8.75 15.71
CA PRO A 47 4.37 9.24 14.35
C PRO A 47 5.19 10.54 14.20
N ILE A 48 6.14 10.56 13.27
CA ILE A 48 7.05 11.70 13.06
C ILE A 48 6.65 12.56 11.86
N VAL A 49 6.06 11.95 10.84
CA VAL A 49 5.58 12.63 9.64
C VAL A 49 4.39 11.91 9.03
N SER A 50 3.42 12.69 8.59
CA SER A 50 2.29 12.25 7.76
C SER A 50 2.65 12.49 6.31
N ILE A 51 2.64 11.43 5.51
CA ILE A 51 2.87 11.49 4.08
C ILE A 51 1.54 11.20 3.39
N VAL A 52 1.26 11.92 2.32
CA VAL A 52 0.15 11.62 1.44
C VAL A 52 0.68 11.01 0.15
N LEU A 53 0.08 9.90 -0.24
CA LEU A 53 0.25 9.28 -1.53
C LEU A 53 -0.98 9.55 -2.40
N GLU A 54 -0.77 9.94 -3.64
CA GLU A 54 -1.83 10.34 -4.57
C GLU A 54 -1.56 9.82 -5.98
N LYS A 55 -2.65 9.70 -6.76
CA LYS A 55 -2.62 9.43 -8.20
C LYS A 55 -1.77 8.20 -8.57
N PRO A 56 -2.06 7.02 -8.00
CA PRO A 56 -1.37 5.80 -8.42
C PRO A 56 -1.59 5.56 -9.91
N LYS A 57 -0.52 5.23 -10.61
CA LYS A 57 -0.52 4.72 -11.99
C LYS A 57 -0.01 3.29 -11.95
N ILE A 58 -0.77 2.36 -12.50
CA ILE A 58 -0.50 0.94 -12.34
C ILE A 58 -0.32 0.31 -13.71
N LYS A 59 0.79 -0.40 -13.89
CA LYS A 59 1.03 -1.22 -15.09
C LYS A 59 1.28 -2.66 -14.67
N ILE A 60 0.37 -3.55 -15.05
CA ILE A 60 0.48 -5.00 -14.82
C ILE A 60 0.86 -5.65 -16.15
N THR A 61 2.00 -6.33 -16.19
CA THR A 61 2.47 -7.05 -17.37
C THR A 61 2.61 -8.54 -17.02
N PRO A 62 1.76 -9.43 -17.56
CA PRO A 62 1.95 -10.86 -17.39
C PRO A 62 3.17 -11.34 -18.19
N VAL A 63 3.96 -12.21 -17.59
CA VAL A 63 5.14 -12.85 -18.19
C VAL A 63 5.04 -14.35 -17.95
N ILE A 64 5.19 -15.14 -19.01
CA ILE A 64 5.20 -16.60 -18.90
C ILE A 64 6.64 -17.04 -18.65
N HIS A 65 6.88 -17.76 -17.56
CA HIS A 65 8.17 -18.31 -17.21
C HIS A 65 7.99 -19.75 -16.72
N ASN A 66 8.59 -20.72 -17.42
CA ASN A 66 8.48 -22.16 -17.10
C ASN A 66 7.02 -22.61 -16.86
N GLU A 67 6.12 -22.29 -17.79
CA GLU A 67 4.68 -22.62 -17.74
C GLU A 67 3.89 -21.93 -16.61
N GLN A 68 4.54 -21.08 -15.80
CA GLN A 68 3.88 -20.26 -14.79
C GLN A 68 3.68 -18.83 -15.30
N VAL A 69 2.53 -18.24 -14.98
CA VAL A 69 2.26 -16.82 -15.23
C VAL A 69 2.75 -16.01 -14.04
N ILE A 70 3.75 -15.17 -14.26
CA ILE A 70 4.27 -14.19 -13.31
C ILE A 70 3.71 -12.82 -13.69
N TYR A 71 3.27 -12.03 -12.71
CA TYR A 71 2.78 -10.67 -12.95
C TYR A 71 3.82 -9.65 -12.53
N ASN A 72 4.39 -8.95 -13.50
CA ASN A 72 5.22 -7.78 -13.22
C ASN A 72 4.31 -6.58 -12.99
N ILE A 73 4.24 -6.13 -11.73
CA ILE A 73 3.41 -5.00 -11.31
C ILE A 73 4.32 -3.79 -11.08
N ASN A 74 4.13 -2.75 -11.89
CA ASN A 74 4.78 -1.45 -11.71
C ASN A 74 3.75 -0.44 -11.18
N ILE A 75 4.08 0.19 -10.05
CA ILE A 75 3.22 1.19 -9.42
C ILE A 75 4.03 2.48 -9.30
N VAL A 76 3.47 3.57 -9.83
CA VAL A 76 4.02 4.92 -9.66
C VAL A 76 3.04 5.76 -8.88
N VAL A 77 3.47 6.34 -7.76
CA VAL A 77 2.67 7.23 -6.91
C VAL A 77 3.34 8.59 -6.76
N GLN A 78 2.54 9.63 -6.54
CA GLN A 78 3.04 10.93 -6.11
C GLN A 78 3.01 10.98 -4.60
N ALA A 79 4.13 11.34 -3.97
CA ALA A 79 4.25 11.47 -2.53
C ALA A 79 4.47 12.93 -2.13
N GLY A 80 3.76 13.39 -1.10
CA GLY A 80 3.95 14.70 -0.49
C GLY A 80 3.92 14.61 1.02
N ILE A 81 4.64 15.49 1.70
CA ILE A 81 4.50 15.65 3.16
C ILE A 81 3.19 16.38 3.41
N ASN A 82 2.28 15.74 4.15
CA ASN A 82 1.03 16.35 4.58
C ASN A 82 1.23 17.15 5.87
N GLU A 83 1.96 16.58 6.83
CA GLU A 83 2.19 17.19 8.14
C GLU A 83 3.49 16.67 8.77
N LYS A 84 4.24 17.54 9.46
CA LYS A 84 5.36 17.15 10.31
C LYS A 84 4.91 17.17 11.77
N LEU A 85 4.95 16.02 12.42
CA LEU A 85 4.51 15.87 13.81
C LEU A 85 5.67 16.04 14.79
N LYS A 86 6.90 15.79 14.31
CA LYS A 86 8.16 16.08 15.00
C LYS A 86 8.98 17.03 14.16
N GLU A 87 9.74 17.90 14.81
CA GLU A 87 10.65 18.79 14.09
C GLU A 87 11.69 17.97 13.33
N MET A 88 11.71 18.15 12.00
CA MET A 88 12.59 17.45 11.08
C MET A 88 13.09 18.43 10.02
N LEU A 89 14.41 18.60 9.96
CA LEU A 89 15.08 19.35 8.91
C LEU A 89 14.99 18.59 7.58
N MET A 90 14.69 19.31 6.49
CA MET A 90 14.60 18.74 5.13
C MET A 90 16.00 18.59 4.51
N THR A 91 16.87 17.83 5.16
CA THR A 91 18.18 17.47 4.61
C THR A 91 18.01 16.40 3.53
N PHE A 92 18.98 16.31 2.61
CA PHE A 92 19.00 15.24 1.61
C PHE A 92 18.91 13.85 2.24
N SER A 93 19.65 13.61 3.33
CA SER A 93 19.62 12.34 4.06
C SER A 93 18.23 12.03 4.63
N ASN A 94 17.56 13.01 5.23
CA ASN A 94 16.21 12.80 5.78
C ASN A 94 15.19 12.51 4.68
N VAL A 95 15.27 13.21 3.53
CA VAL A 95 14.39 12.93 2.37
C VAL A 95 14.65 11.53 1.80
N GLN A 96 15.91 11.10 1.70
CA GLN A 96 16.26 9.76 1.25
C GLN A 96 15.72 8.68 2.20
N ASN A 97 15.82 8.90 3.51
CA ASN A 97 15.29 7.99 4.53
C ASN A 97 13.76 7.90 4.44
N LEU A 98 13.06 9.02 4.30
CA LEU A 98 11.60 9.02 4.10
C LEU A 98 11.19 8.26 2.84
N THR A 99 11.94 8.46 1.75
CA THR A 99 11.70 7.73 0.49
C THR A 99 11.83 6.22 0.69
N MET A 100 12.88 5.77 1.39
CA MET A 100 13.06 4.35 1.70
C MET A 100 11.92 3.79 2.55
N LEU A 101 11.47 4.53 3.57
CA LEU A 101 10.38 4.10 4.45
C LEU A 101 9.02 4.04 3.71
N ILE A 102 8.78 4.95 2.75
CA ILE A 102 7.61 4.87 1.88
C ILE A 102 7.66 3.58 1.05
N VAL A 103 8.79 3.29 0.40
CA VAL A 103 8.95 2.09 -0.43
C VAL A 103 8.73 0.83 0.40
N LEU A 104 9.34 0.73 1.58
CA LEU A 104 9.15 -0.40 2.49
C LEU A 104 7.68 -0.59 2.86
N LYS A 105 6.98 0.47 3.30
CA LYS A 105 5.56 0.37 3.66
C LYS A 105 4.68 -0.04 2.48
N LEU A 106 4.97 0.45 1.27
CA LEU A 106 4.25 0.04 0.06
C LEU A 106 4.48 -1.43 -0.23
N THR A 107 5.73 -1.90 -0.24
CA THR A 107 6.07 -3.30 -0.47
C THR A 107 5.47 -4.23 0.59
N ASP A 108 5.51 -3.86 1.86
CA ASP A 108 4.92 -4.64 2.95
C ASP A 108 3.40 -4.78 2.80
N SER A 109 2.73 -3.69 2.41
CA SER A 109 1.27 -3.71 2.20
C SER A 109 0.84 -4.55 1.01
N LEU A 110 1.70 -4.69 -0.01
CA LEU A 110 1.43 -5.50 -1.20
C LEU A 110 1.79 -6.99 -0.99
N SER A 111 2.89 -7.27 -0.28
CA SER A 111 3.39 -8.64 -0.08
C SER A 111 2.63 -9.44 0.96
N LYS A 112 1.96 -8.80 1.94
CA LYS A 112 1.08 -9.52 2.87
C LYS A 112 -0.05 -10.25 2.16
N ASN A 113 -0.58 -9.68 1.08
CA ASN A 113 -1.71 -10.24 0.35
C ASN A 113 -1.34 -11.49 -0.48
N GLU A 114 -0.05 -11.71 -0.78
CA GLU A 114 0.40 -12.88 -1.54
C GLU A 114 0.43 -14.15 -0.70
N ARG A 115 0.64 -14.06 0.63
CA ARG A 115 0.76 -15.24 1.50
C ARG A 115 -0.57 -15.94 1.77
N GLU A 116 -1.68 -15.21 1.73
CA GLU A 116 -3.01 -15.77 2.00
C GLU A 116 -3.66 -16.35 0.74
N ALA A 117 -3.35 -15.81 -0.45
CA ALA A 117 -3.84 -16.32 -1.73
C ALA A 117 -3.28 -17.71 -2.11
N VAL A 118 -2.19 -18.16 -1.46
CA VAL A 118 -1.60 -19.50 -1.69
C VAL A 118 -2.30 -20.60 -0.85
N HIS A 119 -3.22 -20.23 0.05
CA HIS A 119 -3.94 -21.16 0.92
C HIS A 119 -5.46 -21.20 0.68
N MET A 120 -5.95 -20.59 -0.40
CA MET A 120 -7.35 -20.69 -0.86
C MET A 120 -7.50 -21.59 -2.09
#